data_AF-A0A2E7CY01-F1
#
_entry.id   AF-A0A2E7CY01-F1
#
_cell.length_a   1.000
_cell.length_b   1.000
_cell.length_c   1.000
_cell.angle_alpha   90.00
_cell.angle_beta   90.00
_cell.angle_gamma   90.00
#
_symmetry.space_group_name_H-M   'P 1'
#
loop_
_entity.id
_entity.type
_entity.pdbx_description
1 polymer ?
#
loop_
_entity_poly.entity_id
_entity_poly.type
_entity_poly.pdbx_seq_one_letter_code
_entity_poly.pdbx_strand_id
1 'polypeptide(L)' 'MTTETNTPQTLIEAVRYFADLDVCHRYMISVRWPDGNITCPKCGCDRIGNIASRRML' A
#
# COMPACT_ATOMS: atom_id res chain seq x y z
N MET A 1 6.63 -20.14 13.83
CA MET A 1 6.79 -19.99 12.38
C MET A 1 6.66 -18.51 12.09
N THR A 2 7.79 -17.85 11.82
CA THR A 2 7.86 -16.40 11.60
C THR A 2 7.06 -16.04 10.36
N THR A 3 6.05 -15.20 10.52
CA THR A 3 5.31 -14.60 9.43
C THR A 3 6.29 -13.81 8.57
N GLU A 4 6.55 -14.26 7.34
CA GLU A 4 7.44 -13.55 6.41
C GLU A 4 6.74 -12.28 5.92
N THR A 5 6.87 -11.21 6.69
CA THR A 5 6.56 -9.88 6.22
C THR A 5 7.65 -9.51 5.21
N ASN A 6 7.32 -9.45 3.92
CA ASN A 6 8.20 -9.00 2.82
C ASN A 6 8.51 -7.49 2.92
N THR A 7 8.81 -7.01 4.13
CA THR A 7 9.18 -5.64 4.41
C THR A 7 10.70 -5.50 4.41
N PRO A 8 11.24 -4.58 3.60
CA PRO A 8 12.68 -4.37 3.53
C PRO A 8 13.23 -4.01 4.92
N GLN A 9 14.31 -4.66 5.34
CA GLN A 9 14.89 -4.50 6.67
C GLN A 9 15.96 -3.41 6.70
N THR A 10 16.61 -3.18 5.56
CA THR A 10 17.64 -2.15 5.42
C THR A 10 17.18 -1.00 4.53
N LEU A 11 17.78 0.18 4.68
CA LEU A 11 17.48 1.34 3.85
C LEU A 11 17.76 1.05 2.36
N ILE A 12 18.86 0.34 2.06
CA ILE A 12 19.22 -0.03 0.68
C ILE A 12 18.17 -0.97 0.08
N GLU A 13 17.68 -1.95 0.84
CA GLU A 13 16.58 -2.82 0.42
C GLU A 13 15.30 -2.01 0.19
N ALA A 14 14.98 -1.06 1.06
CA ALA A 14 13.79 -0.23 0.91
C ALA A 14 13.84 0.61 -0.37
N VAL A 15 15.00 1.23 -0.65
CA VAL A 15 15.22 1.98 -1.88
C VAL A 15 15.01 1.08 -3.11
N ARG A 16 15.54 -0.15 -3.10
CA ARG A 16 15.39 -1.09 -4.22
C ARG A 16 13.97 -1.63 -4.35
N TYR A 17 13.33 -1.98 -3.24
CA TYR A 17 11.99 -2.57 -3.19
C TYR A 17 10.91 -1.57 -3.62
N PHE A 18 11.01 -0.33 -3.15
CA PHE A 18 10.05 0.74 -3.47
C PHE A 18 10.41 1.54 -4.73
N ALA A 19 11.48 1.16 -5.45
CA ALA A 19 11.78 1.72 -6.76
C ALA A 19 10.72 1.36 -7.81
N ASP A 20 10.06 0.20 -7.64
CA ASP A 20 8.89 -0.16 -8.44
C ASP A 20 7.65 0.54 -7.87
N LEU A 21 7.04 1.40 -8.68
CA LEU A 21 5.86 2.17 -8.32
C LEU A 21 4.65 1.28 -8.00
N ASP A 22 4.48 0.14 -8.66
CA ASP A 22 3.36 -0.77 -8.41
C ASP A 22 3.55 -1.55 -7.11
N VAL A 23 4.80 -1.84 -6.74
CA VAL A 23 5.13 -2.40 -5.40
C VAL A 23 4.86 -1.36 -4.32
N CYS A 24 5.37 -0.14 -4.49
CA CYS A 24 5.16 0.96 -3.54
C CYS A 24 3.68 1.25 -3.32
N HIS A 25 2.92 1.37 -4.41
CA HIS A 25 1.49 1.68 -4.37
C HIS A 25 0.68 0.61 -3.65
N ARG A 26 0.87 -0.68 -4.00
CA ARG A 26 0.21 -1.79 -3.31
C ARG A 26 0.58 -1.88 -1.85
N TYR A 27 1.86 -1.65 -1.53
CA TYR A 27 2.32 -1.63 -0.14
C TYR A 27 1.65 -0.51 0.65
N MET A 28 1.60 0.71 0.11
CA MET A 28 0.99 1.86 0.79
C MET A 28 -0.52 1.70 1.01
N ILE A 29 -1.25 1.04 0.10
CA ILE A 29 -2.65 0.62 0.35
C ILE A 29 -2.74 -0.24 1.60
N SER A 30 -1.91 -1.28 1.69
CA SER A 30 -1.98 -2.25 2.79
C SER A 30 -1.66 -1.60 4.14
N VAL A 31 -0.79 -0.59 4.14
CA VAL A 31 -0.49 0.22 5.32
C VAL A 31 -1.66 1.14 5.68
N ARG A 32 -2.29 1.78 4.68
CA ARG A 32 -3.39 2.71 4.89
C ARG A 32 -4.69 2.01 5.31
N TRP A 33 -4.97 0.83 4.77
CA TRP A 33 -6.14 0.01 5.08
C TRP A 33 -5.71 -1.41 5.46
N PRO A 34 -5.27 -1.62 6.71
CA PRO A 34 -4.79 -2.93 7.18
C PRO A 34 -5.86 -4.03 7.11
N ASP A 35 -7.13 -3.66 7.31
CA ASP A 35 -8.27 -4.58 7.23
C ASP A 35 -8.67 -4.91 5.77
N GLY A 36 -8.00 -4.30 4.78
CA GLY A 36 -8.32 -4.43 3.36
C GLY A 36 -9.56 -3.66 2.90
N ASN A 37 -10.31 -3.04 3.82
CA ASN A 37 -11.53 -2.32 3.51
C ASN A 37 -11.24 -0.87 3.10
N ILE A 38 -11.17 -0.61 1.80
CA ILE A 38 -10.89 0.71 1.23
C ILE A 38 -12.06 1.65 1.51
N THR A 39 -11.85 2.57 2.44
CA THR A 39 -12.83 3.56 2.87
C THR A 39 -12.23 4.95 2.94
N CYS A 40 -13.07 5.98 2.85
CA CYS A 40 -12.59 7.35 2.90
C CYS A 40 -12.10 7.66 4.31
N PRO A 41 -10.83 8.07 4.53
CA PRO A 41 -10.34 8.36 5.87
C PRO A 41 -11.05 9.57 6.50
N LYS A 42 -11.72 10.41 5.70
CA LYS A 42 -12.45 11.58 6.19
C LYS A 42 -13.89 11.27 6.62
N CYS A 43 -14.59 10.39 5.91
CA CYS A 43 -16.02 10.16 6.14
C CYS A 43 -16.42 8.68 6.31
N GLY A 44 -15.50 7.73 6.16
CA GLY A 44 -15.74 6.31 6.32
C GLY A 44 -16.55 5.64 5.21
N CYS A 45 -16.94 6.37 4.16
CA CYS A 45 -17.70 5.79 3.04
C CYS A 45 -16.84 4.80 2.24
N ASP A 46 -17.47 3.70 1.81
CA ASP A 46 -16.93 2.60 1.00
C ASP A 46 -17.14 2.79 -0.52
N ARG A 47 -17.89 3.81 -0.92
CA ARG A 47 -18.11 4.19 -2.33
C ARG A 47 -16.90 4.95 -2.88
N ILE A 48 -15.74 4.32 -2.87
CA ILE A 48 -14.50 4.84 -3.45
C ILE A 48 -14.20 4.11 -4.76
N GLY A 49 -13.98 4.88 -5.82
CA GLY A 49 -13.51 4.36 -7.10
C GLY A 49 -11.99 4.34 -7.18
N ASN A 50 -11.43 3.27 -7.76
CA ASN A 50 -10.02 3.24 -8.16
C ASN A 50 -9.86 4.02 -9.48
N ILE A 51 -8.94 4.99 -9.51
CA ILE A 51 -8.57 5.72 -10.71
C ILE A 51 -7.38 5.00 -11.36
N ALA A 52 -7.63 4.01 -12.22
CA ALA A 52 -6.58 3.16 -12.80
C ALA A 52 -5.50 3.93 -13.59
N SER A 53 -5.85 5.11 -14.13
CA SER A 53 -4.88 5.98 -14.83
C SER A 53 -3.85 6.61 -13.89
N ARG A 54 -4.07 6.61 -12.57
CA ARG A 54 -3.23 7.31 -11.60
C ARG A 54 -2.98 6.52 -10.31
N ARG A 55 -1.73 6.65 -9.89
CA ARG A 55 -1.08 6.36 -8.59
C ARG A 55 -1.77 6.63 -7.26
N MET A 56 -3.07 6.92 -7.19
CA MET A 56 -3.69 7.71 -6.10
C MET A 56 -4.16 6.91 -4.88
N LEU A 57 -3.69 5.66 -4.73
CA LEU A 57 -4.21 4.78 -3.69
C LEU A 57 -3.80 5.30 -2.30
#